data_AF-A0A6C0B4L9-F1
#
_entry.id   AF-A0A6C0B4L9-F1
#
_cell.length_a   1.000
_cell.length_b   1.000
_cell.length_c   1.000
_cell.angle_alpha   90.00
_cell.angle_beta   90.00
_cell.angle_gamma   90.00
#
_symmetry.space_group_name_H-M   'P 1'
#
loop_
_entity.id
_entity.type
_entity.pdbx_description
1 polymer ?
#
loop_
_entity_poly.entity_id
_entity_poly.type
_entity_poly.pdbx_seq_one_letter_code
_entity_poly.pdbx_strand_id
1 'polypeptide(L)'
;MDTRFWGPDGWHLLHSIAYTYPSNPNKTTRQKYKRFFNTVPYILPCVYCRNSLHKFYKDLPIENSLQNNNSLFEWLYKIHNKVNNKLTKQNLNCKTNPGLSKIRKFYKKYVVDNDKSCSEHPGILFIYSIIFNYPLSKSDFITNIRFNKHITFLKLLAELYPFDKFKKPYKKIILESDLKNILIKRCHFKRWFYTVDKTINNQCPSYKKRCEYMELYRANCKKKTCRKKT
;
A
#
# COMPACT_ATOMS: atom_id res chain seq x y z
N MET A 1 12.26 2.61 -5.83
CA MET A 1 11.91 3.97 -5.34
C MET A 1 12.27 4.10 -3.87
N ASP A 2 12.63 5.29 -3.38
CA ASP A 2 13.04 5.56 -1.99
C ASP A 2 11.94 5.14 -1.00
N THR A 3 12.28 4.25 -0.06
CA THR A 3 11.32 3.69 0.90
C THR A 3 10.82 4.71 1.92
N ARG A 4 11.55 5.80 2.15
CA ARG A 4 11.12 6.88 3.05
C ARG A 4 9.99 7.72 2.46
N PHE A 5 9.86 7.72 1.13
CA PHE A 5 8.83 8.46 0.41
C PHE A 5 7.50 7.72 0.43
N TRP A 6 7.46 6.46 -0.02
CA TRP A 6 6.20 5.71 -0.13
C TRP A 6 5.87 4.86 1.10
N GLY A 7 6.86 4.52 1.94
CA GLY A 7 6.69 3.61 3.06
C GLY A 7 5.69 4.11 4.11
N PRO A 8 5.84 5.34 4.64
CA PRO A 8 4.88 5.91 5.59
C PRO A 8 3.46 5.98 5.02
N ASP A 9 3.32 6.43 3.78
CA ASP A 9 2.02 6.54 3.09
C ASP A 9 1.35 5.15 2.90
N GLY A 10 2.13 4.15 2.50
CA GLY A 10 1.66 2.77 2.40
C GLY A 10 1.21 2.19 3.75
N TRP A 11 1.94 2.48 4.83
CA TRP A 11 1.52 2.08 6.17
C TRP A 11 0.23 2.78 6.62
N HIS A 12 0.07 4.07 6.31
CA HIS A 12 -1.17 4.80 6.58
C HIS A 12 -2.37 4.18 5.89
N LEU A 13 -2.24 3.81 4.61
CA LEU A 13 -3.30 3.09 3.90
C LEU A 13 -3.60 1.74 4.56
N LEU A 14 -2.59 0.89 4.77
CA LEU A 14 -2.79 -0.48 5.27
C LEU A 14 -3.38 -0.50 6.68
N HIS A 15 -2.91 0.36 7.58
CA HIS A 15 -3.45 0.48 8.94
C HIS A 15 -4.85 1.09 8.95
N SER A 16 -5.15 2.02 8.05
CA SER A 16 -6.51 2.54 7.89
C SER A 16 -7.47 1.43 7.44
N ILE A 17 -7.07 0.61 6.45
CA ILE A 17 -7.86 -0.56 6.01
C ILE A 17 -8.08 -1.54 7.17
N ALA A 18 -7.04 -1.88 7.93
CA ALA A 18 -7.16 -2.78 9.08
C ALA A 18 -8.05 -2.19 10.19
N TYR A 19 -7.98 -0.87 10.40
CA TYR A 19 -8.79 -0.17 11.40
C TYR A 19 -10.29 -0.17 11.03
N THR A 20 -10.61 0.04 9.76
CA THR A 20 -11.99 0.03 9.22
C THR A 20 -12.55 -1.37 9.00
N TYR A 21 -11.79 -2.43 9.32
CA TYR A 21 -12.32 -3.78 9.30
C TYR A 21 -13.54 -3.90 10.21
N PRO A 22 -14.58 -4.67 9.86
CA PRO A 22 -15.75 -4.79 10.73
C PRO A 22 -15.44 -5.48 12.07
N SER A 23 -16.16 -5.11 13.12
CA SER A 23 -16.12 -5.81 14.41
C SER A 23 -16.63 -7.24 14.30
N ASN A 24 -17.69 -7.47 13.49
CA ASN A 24 -18.29 -8.78 13.25
C ASN A 24 -18.29 -9.11 11.74
N PRO A 25 -17.13 -9.50 11.17
CA PRO A 25 -17.00 -9.78 9.74
C PRO A 25 -17.61 -11.14 9.38
N ASN A 26 -18.43 -11.20 8.32
CA ASN A 26 -18.89 -12.48 7.74
C ASN A 26 -17.75 -13.20 6.98
N LYS A 27 -17.99 -14.46 6.58
CA LYS A 27 -17.00 -15.31 5.89
C LYS A 27 -16.44 -14.64 4.62
N THR A 28 -17.30 -14.00 3.82
CA THR A 28 -16.90 -13.29 2.59
C THR A 28 -15.99 -12.12 2.89
N THR A 29 -16.31 -11.30 3.90
CA THR A 29 -15.48 -10.18 4.34
C THR A 29 -14.13 -10.65 4.87
N ARG A 30 -14.09 -11.71 5.69
CA ARG A 30 -12.82 -12.34 6.13
C ARG A 30 -11.95 -12.75 4.95
N GLN A 31 -12.54 -13.40 3.95
CA GLN A 31 -11.82 -13.83 2.75
C GLN A 31 -11.31 -12.66 1.89
N LYS A 32 -12.09 -11.58 1.74
CA LYS A 32 -11.66 -10.38 0.99
C LYS A 32 -10.43 -9.74 1.64
N TYR A 33 -10.46 -9.52 2.95
CA TYR A 33 -9.33 -8.94 3.68
C TYR A 33 -8.10 -9.85 3.66
N LYS A 34 -8.30 -11.16 3.87
CA LYS A 34 -7.23 -12.17 3.71
C LYS A 34 -6.56 -12.07 2.34
N ARG A 35 -7.36 -12.09 1.28
CA ARG A 35 -6.87 -12.02 -0.11
C ARG A 35 -6.13 -10.71 -0.36
N PHE A 36 -6.65 -9.58 0.13
CA PHE A 36 -6.05 -8.26 -0.03
C PHE A 36 -4.66 -8.20 0.60
N PHE A 37 -4.53 -8.50 1.89
CA PHE A 37 -3.24 -8.47 2.58
C PHE A 37 -2.24 -9.45 1.97
N ASN A 38 -2.68 -10.64 1.54
CA ASN A 38 -1.85 -11.60 0.82
C ASN A 38 -1.38 -11.16 -0.58
N THR A 39 -1.81 -10.00 -1.09
CA THR A 39 -1.21 -9.37 -2.29
C THR A 39 -0.03 -8.47 -1.96
N VAL A 40 0.02 -7.90 -0.76
CA VAL A 40 1.01 -6.87 -0.38
C VAL A 40 2.44 -7.36 -0.59
N PRO A 41 2.86 -8.57 -0.15
CA PRO A 41 4.22 -9.07 -0.37
C PRO A 41 4.64 -9.17 -1.85
N TYR A 42 3.71 -9.18 -2.80
CA TYR A 42 4.00 -9.31 -4.24
C TYR A 42 4.12 -7.97 -4.96
N ILE A 43 3.41 -6.96 -4.47
CA ILE A 43 3.19 -5.68 -5.15
C ILE A 43 4.10 -4.56 -4.64
N LEU A 44 4.75 -4.71 -3.47
CA LEU A 44 5.64 -3.66 -2.95
C LEU A 44 6.73 -3.27 -3.98
N PRO A 45 7.05 -1.97 -4.13
CA PRO A 45 7.99 -1.44 -5.12
C PRO A 45 9.47 -1.63 -4.74
N CYS A 46 9.77 -2.64 -3.93
CA CYS A 46 11.08 -2.91 -3.34
C CYS A 46 11.27 -4.42 -3.15
N VAL A 47 12.24 -5.02 -3.84
CA VAL A 47 12.47 -6.48 -3.80
C VAL A 47 12.84 -6.97 -2.40
N TYR A 48 13.71 -6.26 -1.69
CA TYR A 48 14.11 -6.61 -0.32
C TYR A 48 12.93 -6.55 0.66
N CYS A 49 12.03 -5.58 0.44
CA CYS A 49 10.83 -5.39 1.24
C CYS A 49 9.84 -6.54 1.00
N ARG A 50 9.63 -6.94 -0.27
CA ARG A 50 8.83 -8.12 -0.64
C ARG A 50 9.35 -9.38 0.03
N ASN A 51 10.64 -9.66 -0.09
CA ASN A 51 11.27 -10.85 0.47
C ASN A 51 11.15 -10.90 2.01
N SER A 52 11.35 -9.76 2.67
CA SER A 52 11.21 -9.67 4.13
C SER A 52 9.76 -9.88 4.57
N LEU A 53 8.81 -9.24 3.89
CA LEU A 53 7.39 -9.34 4.23
C LEU A 53 6.85 -10.76 4.02
N HIS A 54 7.30 -11.46 2.98
CA HIS A 54 7.00 -12.88 2.80
C HIS A 54 7.42 -13.73 3.99
N LYS A 55 8.60 -13.49 4.57
CA LYS A 55 9.06 -14.18 5.78
C LYS A 55 8.18 -13.83 6.98
N PHE A 56 7.91 -12.54 7.18
CA PHE A 56 7.07 -12.09 8.30
C PHE A 56 5.64 -12.63 8.25
N TYR A 57 5.06 -12.82 7.06
CA TYR A 57 3.73 -13.41 6.90
C TYR A 57 3.72 -14.92 7.15
N LYS A 58 4.86 -15.61 6.96
CA LYS A 58 5.01 -17.01 7.38
C LYS A 58 5.08 -17.12 8.90
N ASP A 59 5.82 -16.22 9.55
CA ASP A 59 5.93 -16.20 11.02
C ASP A 59 4.62 -15.79 11.70
N LEU A 60 3.87 -14.88 11.08
CA LEU A 60 2.62 -14.33 11.60
C LEU A 60 1.53 -14.42 10.53
N PRO A 61 0.94 -15.61 10.32
CA PRO A 61 -0.12 -15.81 9.35
C PRO A 61 -1.37 -14.99 9.71
N ILE A 62 -2.01 -14.40 8.70
CA ILE A 62 -3.21 -13.56 8.89
C ILE A 62 -4.45 -14.37 9.28
N GLU A 63 -4.47 -15.67 8.98
CA GLU A 63 -5.58 -16.59 9.21
C GLU A 63 -6.12 -16.53 10.65
N ASN A 64 -5.22 -16.35 11.62
CA ASN A 64 -5.53 -16.32 13.04
C ASN A 64 -5.94 -14.93 13.55
N SER A 65 -6.15 -13.96 12.66
CA SER A 65 -6.34 -12.54 13.02
C SER A 65 -7.49 -11.86 12.26
N LEU A 66 -8.48 -12.64 11.80
CA LEU A 66 -9.64 -12.17 11.05
C LEU A 66 -10.96 -12.23 11.84
N GLN A 67 -10.89 -12.39 13.15
CA GLN A 67 -12.06 -12.51 14.02
C GLN A 67 -12.81 -11.18 14.10
N ASN A 68 -12.09 -10.07 14.22
CA ASN A 68 -12.62 -8.73 14.37
C ASN A 68 -11.54 -7.67 14.04
N ASN A 69 -11.94 -6.40 14.08
CA ASN A 69 -11.07 -5.26 13.79
C ASN A 69 -9.88 -5.11 14.75
N ASN A 70 -10.03 -5.47 16.03
CA ASN A 70 -8.94 -5.45 17.00
C ASN A 70 -7.85 -6.45 16.60
N SER A 71 -8.26 -7.68 16.29
CA SER A 71 -7.36 -8.79 15.95
C SER A 71 -6.57 -8.49 14.67
N LEU A 72 -7.23 -7.99 13.63
CA LEU A 72 -6.57 -7.67 12.36
C LEU A 72 -5.63 -6.46 12.49
N PHE A 73 -6.05 -5.44 13.23
CA PHE A 73 -5.22 -4.26 13.47
C PHE A 73 -3.97 -4.61 14.29
N GLU A 74 -4.13 -5.44 15.33
CA GLU A 74 -3.00 -5.94 16.13
C GLU A 74 -2.04 -6.77 15.29
N TRP A 75 -2.55 -7.65 14.42
CA TRP A 75 -1.71 -8.42 13.49
C TRP A 75 -0.86 -7.51 12.61
N LEU A 76 -1.47 -6.51 11.97
CA LEU A 76 -0.73 -5.58 11.12
C LEU A 76 0.27 -4.74 11.92
N TYR A 77 -0.07 -4.38 13.16
CA TYR A 77 0.85 -3.73 14.09
C TYR A 77 2.07 -4.60 14.41
N LYS A 78 1.87 -5.90 14.69
CA LYS A 78 2.97 -6.86 14.93
C LYS A 78 3.86 -7.01 13.69
N ILE A 79 3.26 -7.09 12.49
CA ILE A 79 4.01 -7.09 11.22
C ILE A 79 4.83 -5.81 11.04
N HIS A 80 4.23 -4.63 11.30
CA HIS A 80 4.93 -3.34 11.20
C HIS A 80 6.12 -3.29 12.17
N ASN A 81 5.95 -3.80 13.38
CA ASN A 81 7.05 -3.87 14.36
C ASN A 81 8.16 -4.84 13.93
N LYS A 82 7.87 -5.96 13.26
CA LYS A 82 8.91 -6.81 12.64
C LYS A 82 9.73 -6.03 11.61
N VAL A 83 9.09 -5.18 10.80
CA VAL A 83 9.77 -4.29 9.85
C VAL A 83 10.63 -3.25 10.58
N ASN A 84 10.09 -2.59 11.61
CA ASN A 84 10.83 -1.60 12.40
C ASN A 84 12.06 -2.22 13.07
N ASN A 85 11.91 -3.38 13.69
CA ASN A 85 13.01 -4.10 14.33
C ASN A 85 14.11 -4.46 13.33
N LYS A 86 13.73 -4.90 12.12
CA LYS A 86 14.69 -5.13 11.03
C LYS A 86 15.43 -3.84 10.66
N LEU A 87 14.73 -2.72 10.51
CA LEU A 87 15.35 -1.43 10.16
C LEU A 87 16.27 -0.92 11.29
N THR A 88 15.90 -1.10 12.56
CA THR A 88 16.75 -0.75 13.70
C THR A 88 18.02 -1.59 13.73
N LYS A 89 17.94 -2.91 13.52
CA LYS A 89 19.12 -3.79 13.38
C LYS A 89 20.04 -3.38 12.23
N GLN A 90 19.51 -2.69 11.22
CA GLN A 90 20.29 -2.17 10.08
C GLN A 90 20.78 -0.73 10.29
N ASN A 91 20.55 -0.14 11.47
CA ASN A 91 20.81 1.27 11.75
C ASN A 91 20.08 2.22 10.77
N LEU A 92 18.89 1.83 10.32
CA LEU A 92 18.04 2.62 9.42
C LEU A 92 16.83 3.25 10.13
N ASN A 93 16.56 2.85 11.38
CA ASN A 93 15.51 3.43 12.21
C ASN A 93 15.96 3.51 13.67
N CYS A 94 16.03 4.73 14.20
CA CYS A 94 16.41 5.00 15.59
C CYS A 94 15.20 5.18 16.53
N LYS A 95 13.96 5.04 16.03
CA LYS A 95 12.74 5.26 16.82
C LYS A 95 12.30 3.97 17.49
N THR A 96 11.82 4.08 18.72
CA THR A 96 11.16 2.99 19.44
C THR A 96 9.75 2.74 18.89
N ASN A 97 9.28 1.49 18.99
CA ASN A 97 7.93 1.15 18.56
C ASN A 97 6.91 1.77 19.53
N PRO A 98 5.95 2.58 19.04
CA PRO A 98 4.89 3.13 19.88
C PRO A 98 3.91 2.03 20.31
N GLY A 99 3.31 2.15 21.50
CA GLY A 99 2.33 1.17 22.00
C GLY A 99 1.08 1.05 21.13
N LEU A 100 0.50 -0.16 21.09
CA LEU A 100 -0.67 -0.49 20.27
C LEU A 100 -1.87 0.45 20.51
N SER A 101 -2.19 0.74 21.78
CA SER A 101 -3.29 1.63 22.15
C SER A 101 -3.11 3.05 21.58
N LYS A 102 -1.88 3.58 21.64
CA LYS A 102 -1.53 4.89 21.06
C LYS A 102 -1.75 4.92 19.55
N ILE A 103 -1.29 3.88 18.85
CA ILE A 103 -1.46 3.77 17.40
C ILE A 103 -2.93 3.60 17.01
N ARG A 104 -3.70 2.81 17.75
CA ARG A 104 -5.14 2.67 17.51
C ARG A 104 -5.88 4.00 17.72
N LYS A 105 -5.55 4.76 18.76
CA LYS A 105 -6.11 6.10 19.01
C LYS A 105 -5.75 7.09 17.90
N PHE A 106 -4.54 6.99 17.34
CA PHE A 106 -4.15 7.76 16.17
C PHE A 106 -5.03 7.44 14.96
N TYR A 107 -5.19 6.16 14.60
CA TYR A 107 -6.00 5.77 13.42
C TYR A 107 -7.49 6.05 13.58
N LYS A 108 -8.01 6.05 14.81
CA LYS A 108 -9.38 6.52 15.11
C LYS A 108 -9.64 7.94 14.61
N LYS A 109 -8.69 8.86 14.82
CA LYS A 109 -8.78 10.25 14.35
C LYS A 109 -8.42 10.37 12.87
N TYR A 110 -7.30 9.75 12.49
CA TYR A 110 -6.75 9.80 11.13
C TYR A 110 -7.78 9.43 10.06
N VAL A 111 -8.54 8.34 10.25
CA VAL A 111 -9.53 7.90 9.27
C VAL A 111 -10.64 8.93 9.09
N VAL A 112 -11.16 9.51 10.19
CA VAL A 112 -12.23 10.51 10.16
C VAL A 112 -11.77 11.81 9.51
N ASP A 113 -10.58 12.28 9.88
CA ASP A 113 -10.06 13.58 9.41
C ASP A 113 -9.72 13.52 7.91
N ASN A 114 -9.12 12.42 7.45
CA ASN A 114 -8.70 12.25 6.05
C ASN A 114 -9.86 11.88 5.11
N ASP A 115 -10.96 11.33 5.63
CA ASP A 115 -12.18 11.14 4.82
C ASP A 115 -12.86 12.49 4.53
N LYS A 116 -12.79 13.43 5.47
CA LYS A 116 -13.31 14.79 5.32
C LYS A 116 -12.41 15.70 4.50
N SER A 117 -11.10 15.47 4.49
CA SER A 117 -10.13 16.28 3.74
C SER A 117 -10.39 16.27 2.23
N CYS A 118 -10.01 17.37 1.57
CA CYS A 118 -9.96 17.50 0.10
C CYS A 118 -8.53 17.37 -0.45
N SER A 119 -7.56 16.99 0.40
CA SER A 119 -6.16 16.79 0.03
C SER A 119 -5.90 15.42 -0.62
N GLU A 120 -4.66 15.22 -1.10
CA GLU A 120 -4.19 13.91 -1.58
C GLU A 120 -4.50 12.81 -0.54
N HIS A 121 -5.24 11.78 -0.97
CA HIS A 121 -5.72 10.75 -0.05
C HIS A 121 -4.55 9.84 0.40
N PRO A 122 -4.62 9.28 1.63
CA PRO A 122 -3.59 8.37 2.11
C PRO A 122 -3.45 7.12 1.24
N GLY A 123 -2.23 6.82 0.79
CA GLY A 123 -1.93 5.67 -0.05
C GLY A 123 -1.70 5.98 -1.52
N ILE A 124 -1.97 7.20 -1.99
CA ILE A 124 -1.79 7.57 -3.40
C ILE A 124 -0.32 7.50 -3.82
N LEU A 125 0.59 8.01 -2.99
CA LEU A 125 2.03 7.95 -3.26
C LEU A 125 2.53 6.50 -3.23
N PHE A 126 1.98 5.67 -2.34
CA PHE A 126 2.22 4.24 -2.33
C PHE A 126 1.77 3.56 -3.62
N ILE A 127 0.57 3.85 -4.14
CA ILE A 127 0.09 3.26 -5.39
C ILE A 127 0.94 3.72 -6.58
N TYR A 128 1.25 5.02 -6.67
CA TYR A 128 2.18 5.51 -7.70
C TYR A 128 3.55 4.83 -7.60
N SER A 129 4.06 4.60 -6.39
CA SER A 129 5.34 3.90 -6.22
C SER A 129 5.31 2.47 -6.77
N ILE A 130 4.21 1.73 -6.55
CA ILE A 130 3.99 0.40 -7.13
C ILE A 130 4.03 0.48 -8.66
N ILE A 131 3.32 1.44 -9.23
CA ILE A 131 3.18 1.62 -10.68
C ILE A 131 4.52 1.99 -11.33
N PHE A 132 5.27 2.94 -10.76
CA PHE A 132 6.55 3.37 -11.32
C PHE A 132 7.64 2.30 -11.21
N ASN A 133 7.48 1.32 -10.32
CA ASN A 133 8.38 0.16 -10.16
C ASN A 133 7.76 -1.15 -10.72
N TYR A 134 6.61 -1.07 -11.38
CA TYR A 134 5.99 -2.19 -12.10
C TYR A 134 6.93 -2.67 -13.21
N PRO A 135 7.02 -3.94 -13.63
CA PRO A 135 7.89 -4.33 -14.74
C PRO A 135 7.56 -3.58 -16.06
N LEU A 136 8.50 -3.47 -17.02
CA LEU A 136 8.25 -2.67 -18.23
C LEU A 136 7.13 -3.30 -19.07
N SER A 137 7.14 -4.62 -19.14
CA SER A 137 6.15 -5.46 -19.82
C SER A 137 5.70 -6.63 -18.94
N LYS A 138 4.59 -7.28 -19.32
CA LYS A 138 4.11 -8.49 -18.67
C LYS A 138 5.11 -9.66 -18.73
N SER A 139 5.90 -9.78 -19.81
CA SER A 139 6.91 -10.85 -19.93
C SER A 139 8.05 -10.71 -18.93
N ASP A 140 8.27 -9.51 -18.39
CA ASP A 140 9.32 -9.25 -17.39
C ASP A 140 8.93 -9.75 -15.98
N PHE A 141 7.73 -10.30 -15.81
CA PHE A 141 7.37 -10.96 -14.57
C PHE A 141 8.11 -12.29 -14.44
N ILE A 142 9.04 -12.35 -13.48
CA ILE A 142 9.71 -13.60 -13.04
C ILE A 142 8.68 -14.73 -12.81
N THR A 143 7.45 -14.40 -12.38
CA THR A 143 6.34 -15.35 -12.27
C THR A 143 5.00 -14.68 -12.61
N ASN A 144 4.11 -15.38 -13.33
CA ASN A 144 2.74 -14.93 -13.60
C ASN A 144 1.93 -14.63 -12.33
N ILE A 145 2.33 -15.19 -11.19
CA ILE A 145 1.71 -14.96 -9.88
C ILE A 145 1.69 -13.46 -9.56
N ARG A 146 2.80 -12.74 -9.77
CA ARG A 146 2.88 -11.32 -9.43
C ARG A 146 1.92 -10.49 -10.28
N PHE A 147 1.75 -10.79 -11.56
CA PHE A 147 0.77 -10.13 -12.43
C PHE A 147 -0.65 -10.27 -11.85
N ASN A 148 -1.07 -11.49 -11.51
CA ASN A 148 -2.39 -11.76 -10.93
C ASN A 148 -2.59 -11.10 -9.56
N LYS A 149 -1.51 -10.97 -8.76
CA LYS A 149 -1.56 -10.28 -7.47
C LYS A 149 -1.75 -8.77 -7.61
N HIS A 150 -1.25 -8.12 -8.68
CA HIS A 150 -1.56 -6.71 -8.96
C HIS A 150 -3.04 -6.54 -9.33
N ILE A 151 -3.60 -7.40 -10.19
CA ILE A 151 -5.03 -7.37 -10.52
C ILE A 151 -5.87 -7.55 -9.26
N THR A 152 -5.53 -8.55 -8.45
CA THR A 152 -6.26 -8.83 -7.20
C THR A 152 -6.18 -7.66 -6.23
N PHE A 153 -5.00 -7.03 -6.10
CA PHE A 153 -4.80 -5.85 -5.27
C PHE A 153 -5.69 -4.69 -5.72
N LEU A 154 -5.65 -4.32 -7.01
CA LEU A 154 -6.43 -3.20 -7.55
C LEU A 154 -7.94 -3.40 -7.39
N LYS A 155 -8.43 -4.61 -7.64
CA LYS A 155 -9.85 -4.96 -7.48
C LYS A 155 -10.29 -4.90 -6.02
N LEU A 156 -9.54 -5.52 -5.11
CA LEU A 156 -9.89 -5.51 -3.69
C LEU A 156 -9.71 -4.13 -3.06
N LEU A 157 -8.77 -3.32 -3.57
CA LEU A 157 -8.63 -1.93 -3.14
C LEU A 157 -9.92 -1.14 -3.39
N ALA A 158 -10.65 -1.41 -4.48
CA ALA A 158 -11.94 -0.75 -4.76
C ALA A 158 -13.04 -1.06 -3.76
N GLU A 159 -12.92 -2.17 -3.06
CA GLU A 159 -13.87 -2.59 -2.03
C GLU A 159 -13.43 -2.16 -0.63
N LEU A 160 -12.12 -2.11 -0.40
CA LEU A 160 -11.53 -2.00 0.94
C LEU A 160 -10.91 -0.63 1.24
N TYR A 161 -10.78 0.27 0.27
CA TYR A 161 -10.23 1.61 0.51
C TYR A 161 -11.03 2.31 1.63
N PRO A 162 -10.38 2.85 2.67
CA PRO A 162 -11.08 3.27 3.88
C PRO A 162 -11.76 4.65 3.76
N PHE A 163 -11.48 5.39 2.69
CA PHE A 163 -11.98 6.75 2.45
C PHE A 163 -13.00 6.77 1.31
N ASP A 164 -14.22 7.18 1.59
CA ASP A 164 -15.36 7.07 0.68
C ASP A 164 -15.24 8.00 -0.54
N LYS A 165 -14.63 9.19 -0.36
CA LYS A 165 -14.35 10.14 -1.45
C LYS A 165 -13.51 9.52 -2.56
N PHE A 166 -12.54 8.68 -2.20
CA PHE A 166 -11.75 7.92 -3.18
C PHE A 166 -12.45 6.62 -3.59
N LYS A 167 -12.96 5.86 -2.61
CA LYS A 167 -13.51 4.50 -2.83
C LYS A 167 -14.65 4.49 -3.83
N LYS A 168 -15.62 5.42 -3.70
CA LYS A 168 -16.82 5.47 -4.54
C LYS A 168 -16.50 5.66 -6.04
N PRO A 169 -15.77 6.72 -6.44
CA PRO A 169 -15.39 6.89 -7.85
C PRO A 169 -14.41 5.80 -8.33
N TYR A 170 -13.43 5.40 -7.51
CA TYR A 170 -12.48 4.35 -7.88
C TYR A 170 -13.18 3.02 -8.16
N LYS A 171 -14.22 2.67 -7.39
CA LYS A 171 -15.03 1.46 -7.63
C LYS A 171 -15.73 1.48 -8.98
N LYS A 172 -16.27 2.61 -9.41
CA LYS A 172 -16.89 2.76 -10.74
C LYS A 172 -15.85 2.55 -11.84
N ILE A 173 -14.71 3.25 -11.74
CA ILE A 173 -13.61 3.14 -12.72
C ILE A 173 -13.10 1.71 -12.83
N ILE A 174 -12.95 1.00 -11.71
CA ILE A 174 -12.47 -0.39 -11.69
C ILE A 174 -13.42 -1.36 -12.39
N LEU A 175 -14.74 -1.12 -12.35
CA LEU A 175 -15.72 -1.96 -13.04
C LEU A 175 -15.63 -1.81 -14.57
N GLU A 176 -15.30 -0.62 -15.06
CA GLU A 176 -15.17 -0.31 -16.49
C GLU A 176 -13.76 -0.62 -17.04
N SER A 177 -12.78 -0.85 -16.17
CA SER A 177 -11.38 -1.00 -16.57
C SER A 177 -11.01 -2.43 -16.98
N ASP A 178 -10.45 -2.60 -18.19
CA ASP A 178 -9.76 -3.83 -18.56
C ASP A 178 -8.35 -3.88 -17.95
N LEU A 179 -8.28 -4.30 -16.69
CA LEU A 179 -7.02 -4.42 -15.95
C LEU A 179 -6.03 -5.38 -16.61
N LYS A 180 -6.47 -6.39 -17.38
CA LYS A 180 -5.56 -7.32 -18.03
C LYS A 180 -4.78 -6.61 -19.13
N ASN A 181 -5.45 -5.76 -19.93
CA ASN A 181 -4.83 -4.96 -20.97
C ASN A 181 -4.01 -3.79 -20.41
N ILE A 182 -4.54 -3.08 -19.40
CA ILE A 182 -3.84 -1.94 -18.75
C ILE A 182 -2.50 -2.38 -18.16
N LEU A 183 -2.44 -3.57 -17.56
CA LEU A 183 -1.24 -4.07 -16.89
C LEU A 183 -0.22 -4.71 -17.86
N ILE A 184 -0.47 -4.76 -19.17
CA ILE A 184 0.50 -5.32 -20.12
C ILE A 184 1.78 -4.49 -20.17
N LYS A 185 1.68 -3.16 -20.07
CA LYS A 185 2.81 -2.23 -20.14
C LYS A 185 2.78 -1.23 -19.00
N ARG A 186 3.94 -0.91 -18.43
CA ARG A 186 4.06 0.11 -17.37
C ARG A 186 3.46 1.46 -17.77
N CYS A 187 3.63 1.89 -19.02
CA CYS A 187 3.13 3.18 -19.50
C CYS A 187 1.59 3.22 -19.52
N HIS A 188 0.92 2.12 -19.86
CA HIS A 188 -0.54 2.01 -19.80
C HIS A 188 -1.00 2.11 -18.35
N PHE A 189 -0.35 1.38 -17.45
CA PHE A 189 -0.67 1.43 -16.02
C PHE A 189 -0.49 2.83 -15.42
N LYS A 190 0.60 3.53 -15.77
CA LYS A 190 0.84 4.93 -15.38
C LYS A 190 -0.26 5.87 -15.86
N ARG A 191 -0.61 5.81 -17.15
CA ARG A 191 -1.64 6.68 -17.74
C ARG A 191 -3.01 6.41 -17.13
N TRP A 192 -3.39 5.14 -17.00
CA TRP A 192 -4.66 4.74 -16.39
C TRP A 192 -4.80 5.27 -14.96
N PHE A 193 -3.79 5.05 -14.10
CA PHE A 193 -3.90 5.51 -12.72
C PHE A 193 -3.82 7.03 -12.58
N TYR A 194 -3.12 7.72 -13.48
CA TYR A 194 -3.18 9.19 -13.52
C TYR A 194 -4.60 9.68 -13.84
N THR A 195 -5.30 9.04 -14.77
CA THR A 195 -6.70 9.36 -15.05
C THR A 195 -7.57 9.10 -13.83
N VAL A 196 -7.38 7.97 -13.13
CA VAL A 196 -8.05 7.69 -11.85
C VAL A 196 -7.82 8.81 -10.84
N ASP A 197 -6.56 9.16 -10.58
CA ASP A 197 -6.17 10.20 -9.62
C ASP A 197 -6.79 11.56 -9.98
N LYS A 198 -6.70 11.97 -11.25
CA LYS A 198 -7.25 13.22 -11.76
C LYS A 198 -8.78 13.28 -11.70
N THR A 199 -9.48 12.17 -11.95
CA THR A 199 -10.94 12.09 -11.85
C THR A 199 -11.40 12.24 -10.40
N ILE A 200 -10.63 11.73 -9.45
CA ILE A 200 -10.96 11.80 -8.01
C ILE A 200 -10.53 13.14 -7.41
N ASN A 201 -9.40 13.69 -7.85
CA ASN A 201 -8.85 14.96 -7.42
C ASN A 201 -8.55 15.87 -8.63
N ASN A 202 -9.41 16.87 -8.84
CA ASN A 202 -9.30 17.82 -9.94
C ASN A 202 -8.12 18.80 -9.81
N GLN A 203 -7.48 18.88 -8.65
CA GLN A 203 -6.29 19.72 -8.40
C GLN A 203 -4.97 19.00 -8.75
N CYS A 204 -5.03 17.79 -9.31
CA CYS A 204 -3.83 17.05 -9.68
C CYS A 204 -2.95 17.82 -10.70
N PRO A 205 -1.62 17.80 -10.53
CA PRO A 205 -0.72 18.38 -11.51
C PRO A 205 -0.83 17.67 -12.87
N SER A 206 -0.26 18.26 -13.94
CA SER A 206 -0.22 17.62 -15.25
C SER A 206 0.48 16.27 -15.21
N TYR A 207 0.16 15.35 -16.13
CA TYR A 207 0.78 14.02 -16.19
C TYR A 207 2.32 14.10 -16.22
N LYS A 208 2.86 15.06 -16.98
CA LYS A 208 4.31 15.32 -17.05
C LYS A 208 4.86 15.72 -15.69
N LYS A 209 4.27 16.73 -15.03
CA LYS A 209 4.67 17.17 -13.68
C LYS A 209 4.58 16.05 -12.63
N ARG A 210 3.51 15.23 -12.68
CA ARG A 210 3.37 14.06 -11.80
C ARG A 210 4.49 13.05 -12.05
N CYS A 211 4.83 12.77 -13.31
CA CYS A 211 5.95 11.90 -13.62
C CYS A 211 7.27 12.45 -13.10
N GLU A 212 7.57 13.71 -13.37
CA GLU A 212 8.78 14.39 -12.88
C GLU A 212 8.89 14.30 -11.36
N TYR A 213 7.80 14.59 -10.65
CA TYR A 213 7.75 14.49 -9.18
C TYR A 213 8.10 13.08 -8.68
N MET A 214 7.51 12.03 -9.26
CA MET A 214 7.79 10.65 -8.86
C MET A 214 9.25 10.25 -9.14
N GLU A 215 9.86 10.78 -10.20
CA GLU A 215 11.25 10.49 -10.55
C GLU A 215 12.27 11.09 -9.58
N LEU A 216 11.95 12.20 -8.90
CA LEU A 216 12.79 12.77 -7.81
C LEU A 216 13.06 11.75 -6.68
N TYR A 217 12.13 10.81 -6.49
CA TYR A 217 12.20 9.77 -5.46
C TYR A 217 12.65 8.41 -6.00
N ARG A 218 13.13 8.33 -7.25
CA ARG A 218 13.78 7.11 -7.74
C ARG A 218 14.93 6.75 -6.80
N ALA A 219 15.01 5.46 -6.46
CA ALA A 219 16.04 4.99 -5.53
C ALA A 219 17.37 5.00 -6.28
N ASN A 220 18.30 5.83 -5.81
CA ASN A 220 19.64 5.94 -6.36
C ASN A 220 20.64 5.59 -5.25
N CYS A 221 21.76 4.95 -5.60
CA CYS A 221 22.80 4.52 -4.65
C CYS A 221 23.52 5.68 -3.93
N LYS A 222 23.18 6.95 -4.24
CA LYS A 222 23.88 8.16 -3.77
C LYS A 222 23.29 8.80 -2.51
N LYS A 223 22.07 8.45 -2.07
CA LYS A 223 21.42 9.11 -0.92
C LYS A 223 21.90 8.54 0.41
N LYS A 224 22.38 9.40 1.32
CA LYS A 224 22.84 9.04 2.67
C LYS A 224 21.72 8.29 3.44
N THR A 225 22.01 7.06 3.84
CA THR A 225 21.24 6.31 4.85
C THR A 225 21.54 6.86 6.25
N CYS A 226 20.66 6.68 7.23
CA CYS A 226 20.87 7.02 8.65
C CYS A 226 21.96 6.15 9.33
N ARG A 227 23.06 5.83 8.64
CA ARG A 227 24.22 5.18 9.24
C ARG A 227 24.77 6.15 10.29
N LYS A 228 24.55 5.86 11.58
CA LYS A 228 25.47 6.34 12.60
C LYS A 228 26.87 5.87 12.19
N LYS A 229 27.84 6.77 12.14
CA LYS A 229 29.24 6.39 11.98
C LYS A 229 29.54 5.38 13.10
N THR A 230 30.06 4.23 12.69
CA THR A 230 30.60 3.23 13.62
C THR A 230 31.93 3.75 14.13
#